data_AF-A0A9E4DBD9-F1
#
_entry.id   AF-A0A9E4DBD9-F1
#
_cell.length_a   1.000
_cell.length_b   1.000
_cell.length_c   1.000
_cell.angle_alpha   90.00
_cell.angle_beta   90.00
_cell.angle_gamma   90.00
#
_symmetry.space_group_name_H-M   'P 1'
#
loop_
_entity.id
_entity.type
_entity.pdbx_description
1 polymer ?
#
loop_
_entity_poly.entity_id
_entity_poly.type
_entity_poly.pdbx_seq_one_letter_code
_entity_poly.pdbx_strand_id
1 'polypeptide(L)'
;MQDTSSARMSPLLPPDWDEEILDALGAFPSGLQFVLSRWEDGGDDARGMHTLGSLAHYPALAKAFLTFNRHVAQNSMLTARERELLILRISWL
;
A
#
# COMPACT_ATOMS: atom_id res chain seq x y z
N MET A 1 -20.87 -21.72 -10.83
CA MET A 1 -20.66 -20.26 -10.71
C MET A 1 -19.55 -20.08 -9.70
N GLN A 2 -18.34 -19.69 -10.13
CA GLN A 2 -17.23 -19.46 -9.20
C GLN A 2 -17.58 -18.25 -8.34
N ASP A 3 -17.38 -18.36 -7.03
CA ASP A 3 -17.58 -17.26 -6.10
C ASP A 3 -16.49 -16.21 -6.35
N THR A 4 -16.81 -15.19 -7.15
CA THR A 4 -15.89 -14.10 -7.51
C THR A 4 -15.60 -13.16 -6.35
N SER A 5 -16.23 -13.38 -5.20
CA SER A 5 -16.17 -12.51 -4.01
C SER A 5 -14.93 -12.77 -3.15
N SER A 6 -14.23 -13.89 -3.38
CA SER A 6 -13.03 -14.24 -2.62
C SER A 6 -11.78 -13.60 -3.22
N ALA A 7 -10.98 -12.94 -2.39
CA ALA A 7 -9.69 -12.40 -2.80
C ALA A 7 -8.80 -13.54 -3.32
N ARG A 8 -8.14 -13.34 -4.48
CA ARG A 8 -7.21 -14.33 -5.04
C ARG A 8 -6.02 -14.61 -4.12
N MET A 9 -5.68 -13.64 -3.28
CA MET A 9 -4.61 -13.69 -2.30
C MET A 9 -5.11 -12.95 -1.06
N SER A 10 -5.11 -13.62 0.09
CA SER A 10 -5.43 -12.98 1.36
C SER A 10 -4.26 -12.05 1.75
N PRO A 11 -4.52 -10.78 2.12
CA PRO A 11 -3.46 -9.87 2.54
C PRO A 11 -2.86 -10.34 3.88
N LEU A 12 -1.55 -10.16 4.05
CA LEU A 12 -0.91 -10.26 5.36
C LEU A 12 -1.27 -9.03 6.19
N LEU A 13 -1.79 -9.22 7.40
CA LEU A 13 -2.18 -8.11 8.26
C LEU A 13 -0.99 -7.63 9.09
N PRO A 14 -1.04 -6.43 9.70
CA PRO A 14 0.09 -5.90 10.46
C PRO A 14 0.72 -6.84 11.51
N PRO A 15 -0.03 -7.72 12.21
CA PRO A 15 0.58 -8.70 13.12
C PRO A 15 1.48 -9.74 12.45
N ASP A 16 1.30 -9.99 11.15
CA ASP A 16 2.05 -10.97 10.35
C ASP A 16 3.25 -10.32 9.63
N TRP A 17 3.50 -9.02 9.82
CA TRP A 17 4.60 -8.32 9.17
C TRP A 17 5.89 -8.48 9.97
N ASP A 18 6.79 -9.30 9.45
CA ASP A 18 8.14 -9.46 10.00
C ASP A 18 9.08 -8.29 9.64
N GLU A 19 10.34 -8.38 10.05
CA GLU A 19 11.34 -7.32 9.83
C GLU A 19 11.63 -7.09 8.34
N GLU A 20 11.64 -8.13 7.52
CA GLU A 20 11.87 -8.01 6.07
C GLU A 20 10.71 -7.28 5.39
N ILE A 21 9.47 -7.63 5.77
CA ILE A 21 8.26 -6.95 5.30
C ILE A 21 8.28 -5.49 5.74
N LEU A 22 8.58 -5.20 7.00
CA LEU A 22 8.59 -3.83 7.52
C LEU A 22 9.65 -2.96 6.83
N ASP A 23 10.85 -3.48 6.57
CA ASP A 23 11.87 -2.78 5.78
C ASP A 23 11.40 -2.51 4.34
N ALA A 24 10.78 -3.50 3.70
CA ALA A 24 10.25 -3.35 2.34
C ALA A 24 9.11 -2.32 2.25
N LEU A 25 8.11 -2.43 3.13
CA LEU A 25 6.99 -1.49 3.20
C LEU A 25 7.45 -0.08 3.62
N GLY A 26 8.53 -0.01 4.41
CA GLY A 26 9.20 1.21 4.85
C GLY A 26 9.80 2.04 3.72
N ALA A 27 9.92 1.51 2.49
CA ALA A 27 10.29 2.29 1.31
C ALA A 27 9.33 3.47 1.05
N PHE A 28 8.08 3.37 1.53
CA PHE A 28 7.13 4.49 1.58
C PHE A 28 6.69 4.78 3.04
N PRO A 29 7.50 5.52 3.82
CA PRO A 29 7.32 5.62 5.27
C PRO A 29 5.96 6.15 5.71
N SER A 30 5.42 7.18 5.04
CA SER A 30 4.13 7.76 5.43
C SER A 30 2.96 6.82 5.17
N GLY A 31 3.05 5.96 4.14
CA GLY A 31 2.03 4.95 3.86
C GLY A 31 2.02 3.86 4.92
N LEU A 32 3.21 3.35 5.27
CA LEU A 32 3.37 2.36 6.34
C LEU A 32 2.89 2.91 7.69
N GLN A 33 3.35 4.10 8.08
CA GLN A 33 2.98 4.72 9.35
C GLN A 33 1.47 4.98 9.47
N PHE A 34 0.82 5.41 8.38
CA PHE A 34 -0.63 5.59 8.36
C PHE A 34 -1.36 4.27 8.66
N VAL A 35 -0.94 3.16 8.05
CA VAL A 35 -1.60 1.87 8.29
C VAL A 35 -1.36 1.39 9.71
N LEU A 36 -0.13 1.46 10.21
CA LEU A 36 0.19 1.04 11.58
C LEU A 36 -0.58 1.85 12.63
N SER A 37 -0.63 3.19 12.50
CA SER A 37 -1.35 4.02 13.46
C SER A 37 -2.86 3.71 13.47
N ARG A 38 -3.45 3.49 12.29
CA ARG A 38 -4.88 3.13 12.19
C ARG A 38 -5.18 1.72 12.67
N TRP A 39 -4.23 0.81 12.53
CA TRP A 39 -4.33 -0.53 13.07
C TRP A 39 -4.36 -0.52 14.60
N GLU A 40 -3.48 0.27 15.23
CA GLU A 40 -3.43 0.47 16.68
C GLU A 40 -4.74 1.06 17.24
N ASP A 41 -5.43 1.92 16.47
CA ASP A 41 -6.71 2.53 16.84
C ASP A 41 -7.94 1.59 16.77
N GLY A 42 -7.76 0.30 16.45
CA GLY A 42 -8.85 -0.69 16.35
C GLY A 42 -9.17 -1.15 14.92
N GLY A 43 -8.35 -0.79 13.94
CA GLY A 43 -7.97 -1.61 12.78
C GLY A 43 -8.97 -1.92 11.67
N ASP A 44 -10.28 -1.84 11.87
CA ASP A 44 -11.24 -2.32 10.86
C ASP A 44 -11.35 -1.42 9.60
N ASP A 45 -10.95 -0.13 9.67
CA ASP A 45 -10.88 0.81 8.51
C ASP A 45 -9.46 1.37 8.29
N ALA A 46 -8.41 0.57 8.53
CA ALA A 46 -7.05 0.97 8.21
C ALA A 46 -6.83 1.00 6.69
N ARG A 47 -7.27 2.09 6.03
CA ARG A 47 -7.20 2.24 4.58
C ARG A 47 -5.78 2.02 4.07
N GLY A 48 -5.66 1.17 3.05
CA GLY A 48 -4.37 0.77 2.51
C GLY A 48 -3.77 -0.50 3.14
N MET A 49 -4.33 -1.03 4.24
CA MET A 49 -3.87 -2.29 4.86
C MET A 49 -3.90 -3.46 3.87
N HIS A 50 -4.96 -3.57 3.05
CA HIS A 50 -5.06 -4.66 2.07
C HIS A 50 -4.05 -4.49 0.93
N THR A 51 -3.77 -3.25 0.52
CA THR A 51 -2.75 -2.97 -0.51
C THR A 51 -1.36 -3.34 0.01
N LEU A 52 -0.97 -2.82 1.18
CA LEU A 52 0.33 -3.15 1.78
C LEU A 52 0.44 -4.64 2.12
N GLY A 53 -0.61 -5.23 2.69
CA GLY A 53 -0.65 -6.66 3.02
C GLY A 53 -0.61 -7.59 1.81
N SER A 54 -1.12 -7.15 0.65
CA SER A 54 -0.95 -7.90 -0.60
C SER A 54 0.47 -7.80 -1.13
N LEU A 55 1.10 -6.62 -1.04
CA LEU A 55 2.50 -6.42 -1.42
C LEU A 55 3.47 -7.16 -0.50
N ALA A 56 3.13 -7.31 0.78
CA ALA A 56 3.94 -7.98 1.80
C ALA A 56 4.29 -9.44 1.47
N HIS A 57 3.49 -10.11 0.63
CA HIS A 57 3.83 -11.45 0.11
C HIS A 57 5.13 -11.48 -0.72
N TYR A 58 5.57 -10.33 -1.25
CA TYR A 58 6.77 -10.22 -2.08
C TYR A 58 7.60 -8.99 -1.68
N PRO A 59 8.35 -9.03 -0.56
CA PRO A 59 9.05 -7.87 0.00
C PRO A 59 9.99 -7.16 -0.99
N ALA A 60 10.78 -7.91 -1.76
CA ALA A 60 11.68 -7.33 -2.76
C ALA A 60 10.94 -6.52 -3.84
N LEU A 61 9.80 -7.04 -4.32
CA LEU A 61 8.95 -6.33 -5.29
C LEU A 61 8.27 -5.12 -4.64
N ALA A 62 7.74 -5.29 -3.43
CA ALA A 62 7.11 -4.24 -2.65
C ALA A 62 8.06 -3.06 -2.45
N LYS A 63 9.30 -3.31 -2.04
CA LYS A 63 10.32 -2.29 -1.81
C LYS A 63 10.61 -1.46 -3.06
N ALA A 64 10.76 -2.11 -4.22
CA ALA A 64 10.99 -1.44 -5.49
C ALA A 64 9.76 -0.60 -5.91
N PHE A 65 8.56 -1.18 -5.84
CA PHE A 65 7.32 -0.49 -6.20
C PHE A 65 7.06 0.70 -5.28
N LEU A 66 7.19 0.55 -3.96
CA LEU A 66 6.90 1.59 -2.98
C LEU A 66 7.93 2.72 -3.02
N THR A 67 9.19 2.45 -3.38
CA THR A 67 10.18 3.49 -3.68
C THR A 67 9.70 4.39 -4.81
N PHE A 68 9.23 3.78 -5.91
CA PHE A 68 8.67 4.52 -7.04
C PHE A 68 7.35 5.23 -6.67
N ASN A 69 6.47 4.54 -5.94
CA ASN A 69 5.20 5.10 -5.49
C ASN A 69 5.41 6.33 -4.61
N ARG A 70 6.38 6.31 -3.69
CA ARG A 70 6.78 7.47 -2.89
C ARG A 70 7.23 8.63 -3.77
N HIS A 71 8.01 8.36 -4.82
CA HIS A 71 8.40 9.42 -5.76
C HIS A 71 7.18 10.05 -6.41
N VAL A 72 6.27 9.24 -6.97
CA VAL A 72 5.02 9.75 -7.57
C VAL A 72 4.21 10.54 -6.53
N ALA A 73 3.96 9.98 -5.36
CA ALA A 73 3.08 10.53 -4.34
C ALA A 73 3.62 11.78 -3.62
N GLN A 74 4.94 11.90 -3.43
CA GLN A 74 5.52 12.93 -2.56
C GLN A 74 6.64 13.74 -3.20
N ASN A 75 7.46 13.12 -4.05
CA ASN A 75 8.66 13.77 -4.61
C ASN A 75 8.48 14.18 -6.08
N SER A 76 7.27 14.07 -6.61
CA SER A 76 6.92 14.48 -7.97
C SER A 76 6.96 16.00 -8.10
N MET A 77 7.31 16.48 -9.28
CA MET A 77 7.26 17.92 -9.61
C MET A 77 5.83 18.41 -9.88
N LEU A 78 4.86 17.50 -10.01
CA LEU A 78 3.45 17.83 -10.17
C LEU A 78 2.83 18.25 -8.84
N THR A 79 1.88 19.17 -8.89
CA THR A 79 1.10 19.53 -7.70
C THR A 79 0.26 18.35 -7.22
N ALA A 80 -0.15 18.37 -5.96
CA ALA A 80 -0.99 17.32 -5.40
C ALA A 80 -2.27 17.11 -6.23
N ARG A 81 -2.93 18.20 -6.65
CA ARG A 81 -4.15 18.13 -7.47
C ARG A 81 -3.92 17.44 -8.81
N GLU A 82 -2.87 17.82 -9.54
CA GLU A 82 -2.56 17.24 -10.85
C GLU A 82 -2.24 15.76 -10.73
N ARG A 83 -1.45 15.39 -9.71
CA ARG A 83 -1.12 13.99 -9.45
C ARG A 83 -2.36 13.15 -9.16
N GLU A 84 -3.24 13.60 -8.27
CA GLU A 84 -4.46 12.85 -7.94
C GLU A 84 -5.36 12.71 -9.18
N LEU A 85 -5.50 13.77 -9.99
CA LEU A 85 -6.27 13.71 -11.24
C LEU A 85 -5.68 12.72 -12.24
N LEU A 86 -4.34 12.67 -12.38
CA LEU A 86 -3.68 11.69 -13.24
C LEU A 86 -3.86 10.26 -12.75
N ILE A 87 -3.70 10.02 -11.44
CA ILE A 87 -3.93 8.70 -10.82
C ILE A 87 -5.36 8.23 -11.12
N LEU A 88 -6.36 9.08 -10.86
CA LEU A 88 -7.76 8.75 -11.13
C LEU A 88 -8.04 8.53 -12.62
N ARG A 89 -7.52 9.40 -13.50
CA ARG A 89 -7.76 9.29 -14.94
C ARG A 89 -7.16 8.03 -15.52
N ILE A 90 -5.92 7.69 -15.15
CA ILE A 90 -5.22 6.52 -15.69
C ILE A 90 -5.81 5.23 -15.11
N SER A 91 -6.22 5.22 -13.84
CA SER A 91 -6.82 4.03 -13.21
C SER A 91 -8.20 3.68 -13.79
N TRP A 92 -8.85 4.64 -14.46
CA TRP A 92 -10.12 4.43 -15.15
C TRP A 92 -9.96 3.85 -16.57
N LEU A 93 -8.79 4.04 -17.21
CA LEU A 93 -8.54 3.59 -18.58
C LEU A 93 -8.26 2.09 -18.64
#